data_AF-A0A966Z918-F1
#
_entry.id   AF-A0A966Z918-F1
#
_cell.length_a   1.000
_cell.length_b   1.000
_cell.length_c   1.000
_cell.angle_alpha   90.00
_cell.angle_beta   90.00
_cell.angle_gamma   90.00
#
_symmetry.space_group_name_H-M   'P 1'
#
loop_
_entity.id
_entity.type
_entity.pdbx_description
1 polymer ?
#
loop_
_entity_poly.entity_id
_entity_poly.type
_entity_poly.pdbx_seq_one_letter_code
_entity_poly.pdbx_strand_id
1 'polypeptide(L)'
;MVVPATAGLVYTYTGNDFTGVTGAYNTSDNLIVSFTTTTAIPGNLSLQGYTVGSITAASFSDGVNAVDLLAAYSSGSTVQGAFDGGAHTFGLGLATDANGNIINWNMGFNVIDPSNHAIHIYSNNSNLWIVMDLASQGDQNSQNWNGYTPFPANEARIFSSPGTWTVTQSTPEPASLWLLSSGLVLLVGLDSCRRGKKLTLVPDWFTGGTN
;
A
#
# COMPACT_ATOMS: atom_id res chain seq x y z
N MET A 1 -13.72 -0.84 -25.51
CA MET A 1 -13.88 0.33 -24.63
C MET A 1 -12.64 0.38 -23.74
N VAL A 2 -11.81 1.39 -23.87
CA VAL A 2 -10.60 1.54 -23.04
C VAL A 2 -11.02 2.25 -21.76
N VAL A 3 -10.88 1.59 -20.61
CA VAL A 3 -11.09 2.23 -19.31
C VAL A 3 -9.83 3.07 -19.04
N PRO A 4 -9.94 4.39 -18.81
CA PRO A 4 -8.78 5.20 -18.47
C PRO A 4 -8.13 4.69 -17.18
N ALA A 5 -6.81 4.55 -17.17
CA ALA A 5 -6.07 4.26 -15.96
C ALA A 5 -6.25 5.44 -15.00
N THR A 6 -6.93 5.21 -13.87
CA THR A 6 -7.01 6.20 -12.79
C THR A 6 -5.74 6.05 -11.94
N ALA A 7 -5.05 7.18 -11.71
CA ALA A 7 -3.92 7.23 -10.82
C ALA A 7 -4.38 6.92 -9.39
N GLY A 8 -3.86 5.85 -8.80
CA GLY A 8 -4.01 5.64 -7.36
C GLY A 8 -3.07 6.57 -6.58
N LEU A 9 -3.42 6.85 -5.33
CA LEU A 9 -2.51 7.45 -4.36
C LEU A 9 -2.18 6.40 -3.31
N VAL A 10 -0.89 6.16 -3.09
CA VAL A 10 -0.39 5.23 -2.08
C VAL A 10 0.06 6.05 -0.88
N TYR A 11 -0.63 5.84 0.24
CA TYR A 11 -0.30 6.42 1.52
C TYR A 11 0.50 5.39 2.31
N THR A 12 1.73 5.73 2.67
CA THR A 12 2.61 4.85 3.45
C THR A 12 3.01 5.54 4.74
N TYR A 13 2.63 4.91 5.86
CA TYR A 13 3.13 5.24 7.17
C TYR A 13 4.36 4.41 7.48
N THR A 14 5.41 5.10 7.92
CA THR A 14 6.60 4.48 8.48
C THR A 14 6.73 4.94 9.93
N GLY A 15 6.44 4.03 10.86
CA GLY A 15 6.68 4.18 12.28
C GLY A 15 8.18 4.29 12.59
N ASN A 16 8.50 4.83 13.76
CA ASN A 16 9.87 4.72 14.27
C ASN A 16 10.10 3.31 14.83
N ASP A 17 11.37 3.02 15.05
CA ASP A 17 11.91 1.87 15.76
C ASP A 17 11.19 1.62 17.10
N PHE A 18 10.96 0.34 17.42
CA PHE A 18 10.34 -0.04 18.68
C PHE A 18 11.23 0.25 19.89
N THR A 19 10.63 0.84 20.92
CA THR A 19 11.30 1.18 22.19
C THR A 19 11.25 0.08 23.24
N GLY A 20 10.33 -0.89 23.09
CA GLY A 20 10.22 -2.05 23.95
C GLY A 20 9.80 -3.25 23.12
N VAL A 21 10.57 -4.34 23.21
CA VAL A 21 10.34 -5.55 22.43
C VAL A 21 10.49 -6.80 23.32
N THR A 22 9.75 -7.85 22.99
CA THR A 22 9.95 -9.20 23.50
C THR A 22 9.85 -10.21 22.37
N GLY A 23 10.36 -11.41 22.59
CA GLY A 23 10.16 -12.50 21.64
C GLY A 23 10.98 -12.33 20.36
N ALA A 24 10.31 -12.41 19.20
CA ALA A 24 10.94 -12.36 17.88
C ALA A 24 11.33 -10.95 17.40
N TYR A 25 10.90 -9.89 18.10
CA TYR A 25 11.13 -8.50 17.68
C TYR A 25 12.49 -7.97 18.12
N ASN A 26 13.04 -7.07 17.30
CA ASN A 26 14.19 -6.25 17.56
C ASN A 26 13.76 -4.79 17.74
N THR A 27 14.53 -4.02 18.50
CA THR A 27 14.27 -2.59 18.66
C THR A 27 14.42 -1.81 17.35
N SER A 28 15.13 -2.34 16.36
CA SER A 28 15.22 -1.76 15.02
C SER A 28 14.03 -2.07 14.11
N ASP A 29 13.13 -2.95 14.54
CA ASP A 29 11.91 -3.23 13.79
C ASP A 29 10.94 -2.06 13.94
N ASN A 30 10.09 -1.85 12.95
CA ASN A 30 9.16 -0.74 12.91
C ASN A 30 7.85 -1.07 12.20
N LEU A 31 6.87 -0.21 12.44
CA LEU A 31 5.54 -0.35 11.83
C LEU A 31 5.51 0.25 10.43
N ILE A 32 5.07 -0.51 9.44
CA ILE A 32 4.79 -0.02 8.09
C ILE A 32 3.32 -0.31 7.76
N VAL A 33 2.57 0.74 7.45
CA VAL A 33 1.18 0.62 6.97
C VAL A 33 1.11 1.24 5.59
N SER A 34 0.54 0.55 4.62
CA SER A 34 0.33 1.11 3.30
C SER A 34 -1.10 0.88 2.83
N PHE A 35 -1.70 1.89 2.19
CA PHE A 35 -2.97 1.71 1.51
C PHE A 35 -3.07 2.58 0.27
N THR A 36 -3.80 2.09 -0.73
CA THR A 36 -4.03 2.78 -1.99
C THR A 36 -5.45 3.30 -2.05
N THR A 37 -5.64 4.56 -2.44
CA THR A 37 -6.94 5.14 -2.73
C THR A 37 -7.08 5.54 -4.19
N THR A 38 -8.31 5.58 -4.70
CA THR A 38 -8.60 6.10 -6.06
C THR A 38 -8.71 7.62 -6.12
N THR A 39 -8.85 8.28 -4.98
CA THR A 39 -8.97 9.74 -4.84
C THR A 39 -8.18 10.21 -3.62
N ALA A 40 -7.74 11.47 -3.65
CA ALA A 40 -7.04 12.06 -2.51
C ALA A 40 -7.95 12.09 -1.26
N ILE A 41 -7.37 11.80 -0.11
CA ILE A 41 -8.07 11.87 1.17
C ILE A 41 -8.50 13.32 1.39
N PRO A 42 -9.78 13.59 1.69
CA PRO A 42 -10.27 14.94 1.88
C PRO A 42 -9.67 15.60 3.12
N GLY A 43 -9.62 16.93 3.12
CA GLY A 43 -9.23 17.72 4.30
C GLY A 43 -10.32 17.78 5.36
N ASN A 44 -9.93 18.17 6.58
CA ASN A 44 -10.79 18.35 7.75
C ASN A 44 -11.56 17.08 8.18
N LEU A 45 -10.99 15.90 7.96
CA LEU A 45 -11.54 14.68 8.53
C LEU A 45 -11.33 14.68 10.05
N SER A 46 -12.39 14.44 10.80
CA SER A 46 -12.30 14.03 12.20
C SER A 46 -11.94 12.55 12.29
N LEU A 47 -11.23 12.14 13.36
CA LEU A 47 -10.91 10.74 13.62
C LEU A 47 -12.19 9.90 13.81
N GLN A 48 -12.74 9.45 12.70
CA GLN A 48 -13.89 8.56 12.59
C GLN A 48 -13.58 7.53 11.50
N GLY A 49 -14.34 6.44 11.46
CA GLY A 49 -14.14 5.37 10.47
C GLY A 49 -14.09 5.93 9.05
N TYR A 50 -12.91 5.94 8.45
CA TYR A 50 -12.75 6.28 7.05
C TYR A 50 -13.29 5.10 6.25
N THR A 51 -14.43 5.32 5.57
CA THR A 51 -15.15 4.22 4.92
C THR A 51 -14.29 3.65 3.79
N VAL A 52 -14.00 2.35 3.89
CA VAL A 52 -13.09 1.54 3.06
C VAL A 52 -13.46 1.51 1.57
N GLY A 53 -14.60 2.09 1.16
CA GLY A 53 -15.08 2.10 -0.23
C GLY A 53 -14.14 2.76 -1.24
N SER A 54 -13.16 3.55 -0.79
CA SER A 54 -12.14 4.15 -1.66
C SER A 54 -10.79 3.43 -1.64
N ILE A 55 -10.59 2.41 -0.77
CA ILE A 55 -9.32 1.71 -0.60
C ILE A 55 -9.27 0.51 -1.55
N THR A 56 -8.26 0.45 -2.41
CA THR A 56 -8.10 -0.60 -3.43
C THR A 56 -7.00 -1.61 -3.12
N ALA A 57 -6.11 -1.29 -2.19
CA ALA A 57 -5.10 -2.18 -1.65
C ALA A 57 -4.73 -1.70 -0.24
N ALA A 58 -4.39 -2.62 0.65
CA ALA A 58 -3.92 -2.29 1.99
C ALA A 58 -2.98 -3.39 2.50
N SER A 59 -1.86 -2.98 3.10
CA SER A 59 -0.89 -3.88 3.71
C SER A 59 -0.37 -3.34 5.03
N PHE A 60 0.12 -4.27 5.84
CA PHE A 60 0.68 -4.02 7.15
C PHE A 60 1.96 -4.84 7.31
N SER A 61 2.98 -4.26 7.95
CA SER A 61 4.15 -4.99 8.41
C SER A 61 4.67 -4.37 9.71
N ASP A 62 5.29 -5.18 10.55
CA ASP A 62 5.89 -4.78 11.82
C ASP A 62 7.39 -5.16 11.92
N GLY A 63 8.04 -5.41 10.77
CA GLY A 63 9.43 -5.84 10.70
C GLY A 63 9.64 -7.36 10.83
N VAL A 64 8.71 -8.08 11.49
CA VAL A 64 8.75 -9.55 11.62
C VAL A 64 7.72 -10.20 10.70
N ASN A 65 6.50 -9.67 10.71
CA ASN A 65 5.33 -10.16 9.99
C ASN A 65 4.90 -9.15 8.91
N ALA A 66 4.20 -9.66 7.90
CA ALA A 66 3.57 -8.86 6.87
C ALA A 66 2.23 -9.47 6.46
N VAL A 67 1.20 -8.63 6.29
CA VAL A 67 -0.17 -9.04 5.96
C VAL A 67 -0.71 -8.17 4.83
N ASP A 68 -1.27 -8.81 3.81
CA ASP A 68 -2.19 -8.16 2.85
C ASP A 68 -3.59 -8.15 3.46
N LEU A 69 -4.04 -6.96 3.84
CA LEU A 69 -5.28 -6.76 4.59
C LEU A 69 -6.51 -6.99 3.71
N LEU A 70 -6.40 -6.75 2.40
CA LEU A 70 -7.51 -6.92 1.46
C LEU A 70 -7.65 -8.39 1.04
N ALA A 71 -6.54 -9.11 0.88
CA ALA A 71 -6.54 -10.55 0.67
C ALA A 71 -7.11 -11.29 1.89
N ALA A 72 -6.66 -10.92 3.10
CA ALA A 72 -7.17 -11.47 4.35
C ALA A 72 -8.69 -11.29 4.47
N TYR A 73 -9.21 -10.13 4.06
CA TYR A 73 -10.65 -9.87 4.00
C TYR A 73 -11.40 -10.79 3.01
N SER A 74 -10.89 -10.94 1.78
CA SER A 74 -11.55 -11.75 0.74
C SER A 74 -11.69 -13.24 1.07
N SER A 75 -10.91 -13.75 2.03
CA SER A 75 -10.88 -15.16 2.43
C SER A 75 -12.10 -15.63 3.26
N GLY A 76 -13.03 -14.73 3.58
CA GLY A 76 -14.19 -15.04 4.42
C GLY A 76 -13.90 -15.03 5.92
N SER A 77 -12.69 -14.62 6.32
CA SER A 77 -12.36 -14.33 7.71
C SER A 77 -13.20 -13.13 8.18
N THR A 78 -14.02 -13.31 9.22
CA THR A 78 -14.77 -12.22 9.84
C THR A 78 -13.81 -11.25 10.51
N VAL A 79 -13.43 -10.19 9.79
CA VAL A 79 -12.70 -9.07 10.36
C VAL A 79 -13.71 -8.23 11.13
N GLN A 80 -13.61 -8.19 12.46
CA GLN A 80 -14.49 -7.38 13.32
C GLN A 80 -13.71 -6.21 13.92
N GLY A 81 -13.68 -5.09 13.21
CA GLY A 81 -13.22 -3.79 13.67
C GLY A 81 -14.17 -3.23 14.73
N ALA A 82 -13.59 -2.78 15.85
CA ALA A 82 -14.29 -2.44 17.07
C ALA A 82 -14.40 -0.92 17.32
N PHE A 83 -14.62 -0.10 16.28
CA PHE A 83 -14.70 1.36 16.48
C PHE A 83 -16.11 1.91 16.72
N ASP A 84 -17.18 1.18 16.38
CA ASP A 84 -18.56 1.70 16.53
C ASP A 84 -19.62 0.66 16.98
N GLY A 85 -19.21 -0.48 17.55
CA GLY A 85 -20.17 -1.52 18.00
C GLY A 85 -20.96 -2.21 16.88
N GLY A 86 -20.73 -1.83 15.61
CA GLY A 86 -21.17 -2.53 14.42
C GLY A 86 -20.13 -3.56 13.94
N ALA A 87 -20.59 -4.57 13.21
CA ALA A 87 -19.74 -5.55 12.54
C ALA A 87 -18.99 -4.88 11.37
N HIS A 88 -17.88 -4.20 11.65
CA HIS A 88 -17.09 -3.54 10.61
C HIS A 88 -15.90 -4.37 10.19
N THR A 89 -15.78 -4.62 8.90
CA THR A 89 -14.68 -5.31 8.23
C THR A 89 -13.55 -4.34 7.92
N PHE A 90 -12.45 -4.40 8.68
CA PHE A 90 -11.30 -3.47 8.64
C PHE A 90 -11.66 -2.00 8.98
N GLY A 91 -11.17 -1.50 10.12
CA GLY A 91 -11.34 -0.11 10.51
C GLY A 91 -10.04 0.66 10.35
N LEU A 92 -9.98 1.59 9.39
CA LEU A 92 -8.98 2.66 9.35
C LEU A 92 -9.70 3.96 9.67
N GLY A 93 -9.35 4.63 10.75
CA GLY A 93 -9.78 5.99 11.02
C GLY A 93 -8.63 6.95 10.79
N LEU A 94 -8.95 8.07 10.15
CA LEU A 94 -7.99 9.11 9.81
C LEU A 94 -8.54 10.44 10.29
N ALA A 95 -7.67 11.30 10.81
CA ALA A 95 -7.95 12.72 10.91
C ALA A 95 -6.98 13.49 10.00
N THR A 96 -7.51 14.48 9.30
CA THR A 96 -6.73 15.30 8.36
C THR A 96 -6.83 16.78 8.67
N ASP A 97 -5.78 17.52 8.34
CA ASP A 97 -5.82 18.99 8.35
C ASP A 97 -6.63 19.55 7.17
N ALA A 98 -6.69 20.88 7.04
CA ALA A 98 -7.43 21.53 5.95
C ALA A 98 -6.92 21.19 4.53
N ASN A 99 -5.68 20.69 4.40
CA ASN A 99 -5.06 20.33 3.14
C ASN A 99 -5.16 18.83 2.83
N GLY A 100 -5.76 18.03 3.71
CA GLY A 100 -5.82 16.57 3.54
C GLY A 100 -4.58 15.83 4.04
N ASN A 101 -3.66 16.49 4.75
CA ASN A 101 -2.53 15.81 5.36
C ASN A 101 -3.01 15.01 6.56
N ILE A 102 -2.58 13.76 6.68
CA ILE A 102 -2.91 12.89 7.81
C ILE A 102 -2.19 13.41 9.06
N ILE A 103 -2.95 13.89 10.04
CA ILE A 103 -2.45 14.41 11.32
C ILE A 103 -2.71 13.44 12.47
N ASN A 104 -3.61 12.47 12.27
CA ASN A 104 -3.90 11.40 13.21
C ASN A 104 -4.43 10.19 12.45
N TRP A 105 -4.17 9.01 12.97
CA TRP A 105 -4.70 7.78 12.42
C TRP A 105 -4.80 6.71 13.50
N ASN A 106 -5.82 5.88 13.36
CA ASN A 106 -5.94 4.64 14.07
C ASN A 106 -6.29 3.55 13.06
N MET A 107 -5.76 2.35 13.28
CA MET A 107 -6.24 1.18 12.59
C MET A 107 -6.65 0.15 13.61
N GLY A 108 -7.54 -0.73 13.21
CA GLY A 108 -7.96 -1.88 13.97
C GLY A 108 -8.56 -2.89 13.00
N PHE A 109 -8.00 -4.08 13.02
CA PHE A 109 -8.56 -5.24 12.36
C PHE A 109 -8.41 -6.42 13.30
N ASN A 110 -9.18 -7.47 13.06
CA ASN A 110 -8.98 -8.78 13.66
C ASN A 110 -8.82 -9.73 12.47
N VAL A 111 -7.60 -10.21 12.20
CA VAL A 111 -7.46 -11.38 11.32
C VAL A 111 -7.74 -12.57 12.20
N ILE A 112 -8.84 -13.28 11.96
CA ILE A 112 -9.11 -14.58 12.59
C ILE A 112 -8.50 -15.64 11.67
N ASP A 113 -7.37 -16.21 12.06
CA ASP A 113 -6.83 -17.36 11.33
C ASP A 113 -7.73 -18.61 11.55
N PRO A 114 -7.52 -19.72 10.81
CA PRO A 114 -8.27 -20.97 11.06
C PRO A 114 -8.13 -21.53 12.48
N SER A 115 -7.13 -21.08 13.24
CA SER A 115 -6.88 -21.45 14.64
C SER A 115 -7.54 -20.47 15.63
N ASN A 116 -8.31 -19.49 15.14
CA ASN A 116 -9.02 -18.46 15.90
C ASN A 116 -8.11 -17.46 16.64
N HIS A 117 -6.91 -17.20 16.13
CA HIS A 117 -6.09 -16.11 16.64
C HIS A 117 -6.57 -14.78 16.05
N ALA A 118 -6.83 -13.72 16.86
CA ALA A 118 -7.14 -12.36 16.40
C ALA A 118 -5.96 -11.36 16.50
N ILE A 119 -5.43 -10.86 15.37
CA ILE A 119 -4.34 -9.85 15.39
C ILE A 119 -4.99 -8.51 15.69
N HIS A 120 -4.60 -7.84 16.78
CA HIS A 120 -5.07 -6.49 17.09
C HIS A 120 -3.92 -5.49 17.01
N ILE A 121 -4.01 -4.54 16.10
CA ILE A 121 -3.14 -3.36 16.08
C ILE A 121 -3.99 -2.18 16.51
N TYR A 122 -3.50 -1.43 17.50
CA TYR A 122 -4.11 -0.18 17.93
C TYR A 122 -3.08 0.94 17.80
N SER A 123 -3.41 1.95 17.00
CA SER A 123 -2.67 3.21 16.97
C SER A 123 -3.56 4.28 17.59
N ASN A 124 -3.09 4.95 18.64
CA ASN A 124 -3.64 6.25 19.02
C ASN A 124 -2.49 7.27 19.13
N ASN A 125 -2.76 8.48 18.67
CA ASN A 125 -1.83 9.61 18.59
C ASN A 125 -1.32 10.12 19.94
N SER A 126 -1.94 9.75 21.04
CA SER A 126 -1.50 10.13 22.37
C SER A 126 -0.48 9.15 22.96
N ASN A 127 -0.48 7.90 22.51
CA ASN A 127 0.39 6.81 22.93
C ASN A 127 0.12 5.65 21.97
N LEU A 128 1.07 5.30 21.11
CA LEU A 128 0.94 4.12 20.25
C LEU A 128 0.99 2.86 21.11
N TRP A 129 -0.15 2.47 21.65
CA TRP A 129 -0.23 1.27 22.44
C TRP A 129 -0.41 0.07 21.53
N ILE A 130 0.72 -0.62 21.34
CA ILE A 130 0.82 -2.05 21.07
C ILE A 130 0.70 -2.45 19.59
N VAL A 131 1.82 -2.94 19.06
CA VAL A 131 1.83 -3.96 18.03
C VAL A 131 1.99 -5.29 18.75
N MET A 132 0.91 -6.06 18.83
CA MET A 132 0.93 -7.43 19.36
C MET A 132 1.19 -8.38 18.20
N ASP A 133 2.31 -9.09 18.25
CA ASP A 133 2.45 -10.32 17.50
C ASP A 133 1.55 -11.37 18.12
N LEU A 134 0.99 -12.19 17.27
CA LEU A 134 -0.07 -13.10 17.63
C LEU A 134 0.35 -14.56 17.53
N ALA A 135 1.64 -14.84 17.66
CA ALA A 135 2.07 -16.21 17.86
C ALA A 135 1.79 -16.72 19.30
N SER A 136 1.28 -15.90 20.23
CA SER A 136 1.20 -16.24 21.66
C SER A 136 -0.19 -16.13 22.33
N GLN A 137 -1.31 -16.02 21.60
CA GLN A 137 -2.65 -15.94 22.23
C GLN A 137 -3.10 -17.27 22.88
N GLY A 138 -2.65 -17.50 24.11
CA GLY A 138 -3.26 -18.41 25.08
C GLY A 138 -4.20 -17.70 26.08
N ASP A 139 -4.11 -16.38 26.24
CA ASP A 139 -4.88 -15.65 27.26
C ASP A 139 -5.48 -14.35 26.70
N GLN A 140 -6.73 -14.42 26.23
CA GLN A 140 -7.53 -13.27 25.78
C GLN A 140 -7.95 -12.31 26.93
N ASN A 141 -7.33 -12.41 28.10
CA ASN A 141 -7.68 -11.63 29.28
C ASN A 141 -6.78 -10.39 29.49
N SER A 142 -6.06 -9.96 28.45
CA SER A 142 -5.23 -8.74 28.47
C SER A 142 -6.04 -7.43 28.43
N GLN A 143 -7.38 -7.50 28.44
CA GLN A 143 -8.23 -6.32 28.64
C GLN A 143 -8.10 -5.70 30.05
N ASN A 144 -7.41 -6.34 31.00
CA ASN A 144 -6.97 -5.69 32.25
C ASN A 144 -5.78 -4.76 31.99
N TRP A 145 -6.04 -3.71 31.22
CA TRP A 145 -5.11 -2.67 30.76
C TRP A 145 -4.81 -1.63 31.85
N ASN A 146 -4.46 -2.09 33.06
CA ASN A 146 -4.03 -1.22 34.15
C ASN A 146 -2.51 -1.34 34.33
N GLY A 147 -1.78 -0.90 33.31
CA GLY A 147 -0.45 -0.26 33.42
C GLY A 147 0.78 -1.06 33.89
N TYR A 148 0.68 -2.27 34.45
CA TYR A 148 1.85 -2.90 35.11
C TYR A 148 1.89 -4.44 35.08
N THR A 149 1.35 -5.10 34.06
CA THR A 149 1.60 -6.55 33.89
C THR A 149 2.87 -6.77 33.06
N PRO A 150 3.64 -7.86 33.34
CA PRO A 150 4.83 -8.18 32.56
C PRO A 150 4.49 -8.32 31.07
N PHE A 151 5.43 -7.89 30.22
CA PHE A 151 5.30 -7.97 28.78
C PHE A 151 4.91 -9.40 28.36
N PRO A 152 3.76 -9.62 27.68
CA PRO A 152 3.50 -10.90 27.03
C PRO A 152 4.65 -11.25 26.08
N ALA A 153 4.81 -12.55 25.82
CA ALA A 153 5.79 -13.04 24.86
C ALA A 153 5.40 -12.58 23.44
N ASN A 154 6.37 -12.06 22.69
CA ASN A 154 6.23 -11.55 21.31
C ASN A 154 5.40 -10.26 21.22
N GLU A 155 5.89 -9.18 21.79
CA GLU A 155 5.25 -7.87 21.72
C GLU A 155 6.25 -6.79 21.35
N ALA A 156 5.81 -5.82 20.56
CA ALA A 156 6.57 -4.62 20.23
C ALA A 156 5.80 -3.34 20.53
N ARG A 157 6.48 -2.35 21.13
CA ARG A 157 5.89 -1.08 21.58
C ARG A 157 6.75 0.11 21.20
N ILE A 158 6.09 1.20 20.85
CA ILE A 158 6.71 2.51 20.65
C ILE A 158 6.00 3.55 21.54
N PHE A 159 6.72 4.13 22.50
CA PHE A 159 6.12 5.02 23.50
C PHE A 159 6.23 6.51 23.19
N SER A 160 6.99 6.94 22.16
CA SER A 160 7.43 8.35 22.15
C SER A 160 7.63 9.05 20.81
N SER A 161 7.04 8.63 19.69
CA SER A 161 6.89 9.55 18.55
C SER A 161 5.91 9.02 17.51
N PRO A 162 5.06 9.87 16.90
CA PRO A 162 4.41 9.50 15.65
C PRO A 162 5.49 9.21 14.60
N GLY A 163 5.23 8.23 13.74
CA GLY A 163 6.00 8.00 12.53
C GLY A 163 5.73 9.07 11.48
N THR A 164 6.05 8.76 10.22
CA THR A 164 5.89 9.68 9.09
C THR A 164 4.96 9.10 8.04
N TRP A 165 4.13 9.96 7.46
CA TRP A 165 3.34 9.62 6.28
C TRP A 165 4.03 10.12 5.02
N THR A 166 4.08 9.27 4.01
CA THR A 166 4.49 9.62 2.65
C THR A 166 3.35 9.32 1.69
N VAL A 167 3.20 10.14 0.67
CA VAL A 167 2.18 9.98 -0.37
C VAL A 167 2.89 9.86 -1.70
N THR A 168 2.68 8.76 -2.40
CA THR A 168 3.21 8.55 -3.75
C THR A 168 2.07 8.33 -4.72
N GLN A 169 2.22 8.85 -5.94
CA GLN A 169 1.24 8.63 -6.99
C GLN A 169 1.55 7.32 -7.69
N SER A 170 0.64 6.34 -7.62
CA SER A 170 0.72 5.12 -8.42
C SER A 170 0.06 5.36 -9.77
N THR A 171 0.65 6.23 -10.58
CA THR A 171 0.43 6.16 -12.03
C THR A 171 1.39 5.12 -12.57
N PRO A 172 0.94 4.13 -13.36
CA PRO A 172 1.82 3.52 -14.34
C PRO A 172 2.35 4.69 -15.16
N GLU A 173 3.64 5.00 -15.05
CA GLU A 173 4.23 6.03 -15.91
C GLU A 173 3.85 5.62 -17.34
N PRO A 174 3.11 6.47 -18.09
CA PRO A 174 2.91 6.16 -19.49
C PRO A 174 4.30 5.95 -20.04
N ALA A 175 4.46 4.87 -20.79
CA ALA A 175 5.68 4.40 -21.43
C ALA A 175 6.21 5.45 -22.42
N SER A 176 6.44 6.66 -21.95
CA SER A 176 6.76 7.88 -22.66
C SER A 176 8.15 7.77 -23.23
N LEU A 177 9.05 7.05 -22.55
CA LEU A 177 10.33 6.61 -23.10
C LEU A 177 10.16 5.64 -24.27
N TRP A 178 9.19 4.72 -24.22
CA TRP A 178 8.90 3.81 -25.35
C TRP A 178 8.22 4.51 -26.52
N LEU A 179 7.33 5.48 -26.23
CA LEU A 179 6.72 6.35 -27.23
C LEU A 179 7.75 7.29 -27.87
N LEU A 180 8.67 7.83 -27.08
CA LEU A 180 9.76 8.66 -27.57
C LEU A 180 10.74 7.84 -28.40
N SER A 181 11.11 6.64 -27.96
CA SER A 181 12.04 5.77 -28.70
C SER A 181 11.42 5.25 -29.99
N SER A 182 10.17 4.80 -29.98
CA SER A 182 9.45 4.41 -31.19
C SER A 182 9.25 5.59 -32.15
N GLY A 183 8.95 6.78 -31.63
CA GLY A 183 8.89 8.02 -32.41
C GLY A 183 10.23 8.36 -33.09
N LEU A 184 11.34 8.23 -32.36
CA LEU A 184 12.70 8.45 -32.90
C LEU A 184 13.06 7.44 -33.98
N VAL A 185 12.75 6.15 -33.79
CA VAL A 185 12.96 5.12 -34.82
C VAL A 185 12.17 5.44 -36.09
N LEU A 186 10.93 5.89 -35.95
CA LEU A 186 10.09 6.32 -37.07
C LEU A 186 10.70 7.52 -37.81
N LEU A 187 11.18 8.54 -37.08
CA LEU A 187 11.82 9.71 -37.66
C LEU A 187 13.13 9.36 -38.40
N VAL A 188 13.95 8.49 -37.82
CA VAL A 188 15.19 8.01 -38.46
C VAL A 188 14.88 7.16 -39.70
N GLY A 189 13.85 6.33 -39.65
CA GLY A 189 13.36 5.57 -40.80
C GLY A 189 12.90 6.46 -41.95
N LEU A 190 12.14 7.52 -41.64
CA LEU A 190 11.66 8.48 -42.64
C LEU A 190 12.80 9.29 -43.28
N ASP A 191 13.82 9.74 -42.52
CA ASP A 191 14.99 10.41 -43.08
C ASP A 191 15.81 9.46 -43.98
N SER A 192 15.93 8.20 -43.57
CA SER A 192 16.64 7.17 -44.35
C SER A 192 15.94 6.87 -45.68
N CYS A 193 14.60 6.83 -45.72
CA CYS A 193 13.84 6.72 -46.97
C CYS A 193 14.02 7.95 -47.88
N ARG A 194 14.16 9.16 -47.33
CA ARG A 194 14.37 10.39 -48.13
C ARG A 194 15.76 10.45 -48.77
N ARG A 195 16.78 9.91 -48.09
CA ARG A 195 18.17 9.86 -48.60
C ARG A 195 18.46 8.63 -49.45
N GLY A 196 17.61 7.61 -49.38
CA GLY A 196 17.60 6.44 -50.24
C GLY A 196 17.24 6.81 -51.69
N LYS A 197 18.25 7.29 -52.41
CA LYS A 197 18.50 7.15 -53.84
C LYS A 197 17.27 6.85 -54.72
N LYS A 198 17.00 7.80 -55.62
CA LYS A 198 16.38 7.62 -56.94
C LYS A 198 16.54 6.16 -57.40
N LEU A 199 15.49 5.35 -57.24
CA LEU A 199 15.43 4.01 -57.83
C LEU A 199 15.42 4.25 -59.34
N THR A 200 16.59 4.23 -59.95
CA THR A 200 16.69 4.10 -61.40
C THR A 200 16.24 2.66 -61.69
N LEU A 201 14.94 2.49 -61.95
CA LEU A 201 14.41 1.30 -62.60
C LEU A 201 15.10 1.25 -63.96
N VAL A 202 16.22 0.55 -64.05
CA VAL A 202 16.80 0.17 -65.33
C VAL A 202 15.81 -0.84 -65.91
N PRO A 203 15.10 -0.54 -67.02
CA PRO A 203 14.35 -1.55 -67.71
C PRO A 203 15.36 -2.60 -68.16
N ASP A 204 15.09 -3.88 -67.98
CA ASP A 204 15.93 -4.93 -68.57
C ASP A 204 15.44 -5.10 -70.02
N TRP A 205 16.21 -4.57 -70.96
CA TRP A 205 15.88 -4.60 -72.38
C TRP A 205 16.30 -5.96 -72.91
N PHE A 206 15.33 -6.74 -73.38
CA PHE A 206 15.40 -7.54 -74.60
C PHE A 206 16.80 -7.67 -75.22
N THR A 207 17.52 -8.73 -74.86
CA THR A 207 18.46 -9.41 -75.77
C THR A 207 17.99 -10.86 -75.79
N GLY A 208 17.27 -11.32 -76.82
CA GLY A 208 17.72 -11.33 -78.20
C GLY A 208 18.24 -12.74 -78.49
N GLY A 209 17.37 -13.60 -79.02
CA GLY A 209 17.70 -14.95 -79.47
C GLY A 209 16.84 -15.30 -80.68
N THR A 210 17.37 -15.01 -81.87
CA THR A 210 16.82 -15.31 -83.20
C THR A 210 17.13 -16.75 -83.63
N ASN A 211 16.16 -17.32 -84.36
CA ASN A 211 16.23 -18.30 -85.45
C ASN A 211 17.06 -19.58 -85.30
#